data_AF-A0A6B2XMT0-F1
#
_entry.id   AF-A0A6B2XMT0-F1
#
_cell.length_a   1.000
_cell.length_b   1.000
_cell.length_c   1.000
_cell.angle_alpha   90.00
_cell.angle_beta   90.00
_cell.angle_gamma   90.00
#
_symmetry.space_group_name_H-M   'P 1'
#
loop_
_entity.id
_entity.type
_entity.pdbx_description
1 polymer ?
#
loop_
_entity_poly.entity_id
_entity_poly.type
_entity_poly.pdbx_seq_one_letter_code
_entity_poly.pdbx_strand_id
1 'polypeptide(L)'
;PTWGADVSSRALWGVVVFIGLVAVFMAIYFRAWRMSLAAIIALLADLLISAGVYAAVGWEVTPSTIIGFLTILGYSLYDKVVVFDKVRENTAGILDQTRSTYAERANLGVNQTLVRSINTGVVALLPVAGILFTGAFAL
;
A
#
# COMPACT_ATOMS: atom_id res chain seq x y z
N PRO A 1 -32.19 12.06 -7.95
CA PRO A 1 -31.23 12.00 -6.82
C PRO A 1 -30.57 10.61 -6.57
N THR A 2 -30.79 9.60 -7.41
CA THR A 2 -30.28 8.22 -7.20
C THR A 2 -28.86 7.97 -7.72
N TRP A 3 -28.39 8.76 -8.69
CA TRP A 3 -27.11 8.53 -9.37
C TRP A 3 -25.89 8.68 -8.43
N GLY A 4 -25.89 9.66 -7.52
CA GLY A 4 -24.79 9.87 -6.58
C GLY A 4 -24.65 8.76 -5.53
N ALA A 5 -25.78 8.24 -5.02
CA ALA A 5 -25.80 7.15 -4.05
C ALA A 5 -25.32 5.83 -4.68
N ASP A 6 -25.74 5.54 -5.92
CA ASP A 6 -25.31 4.36 -6.65
C ASP A 6 -23.80 4.39 -6.98
N VAL A 7 -23.27 5.55 -7.37
CA VAL A 7 -21.84 5.69 -7.67
C VAL A 7 -20.99 5.60 -6.40
N SER A 8 -21.41 6.23 -5.30
CA SER A 8 -20.73 6.12 -4.01
C SER A 8 -20.72 4.67 -3.50
N SER A 9 -21.85 3.97 -3.59
CA SER A 9 -21.95 2.55 -3.22
C SER A 9 -21.02 1.67 -4.07
N ARG A 10 -20.99 1.86 -5.40
CA ARG A 10 -20.10 1.12 -6.30
C ARG A 10 -18.63 1.37 -6.01
N ALA A 11 -18.26 2.61 -5.70
CA ALA A 11 -16.89 2.96 -5.37
C ALA A 11 -16.45 2.32 -4.05
N LEU A 12 -17.33 2.28 -3.04
CA LEU A 12 -17.11 1.58 -1.78
C LEU A 12 -16.93 0.06 -1.99
N TRP A 13 -17.79 -0.54 -2.82
CA TRP A 13 -17.63 -1.93 -3.27
C TRP A 13 -16.30 -2.15 -4.01
N GLY A 14 -15.85 -1.18 -4.81
CA GLY A 14 -14.56 -1.23 -5.49
C GLY A 14 -13.38 -1.39 -4.52
N VAL A 15 -13.40 -0.66 -3.40
CA VAL A 15 -12.38 -0.79 -2.34
C VAL A 15 -12.42 -2.18 -1.70
N VAL A 16 -13.62 -2.68 -1.36
CA VAL A 16 -13.79 -4.01 -0.76
C VAL A 16 -13.29 -5.11 -1.69
N VAL A 17 -13.69 -5.07 -2.97
CA VAL A 17 -13.24 -6.03 -3.99
C VAL A 17 -11.74 -5.94 -4.19
N PHE A 18 -11.16 -4.74 -4.25
CA PHE A 18 -9.73 -4.54 -4.37
C PHE A 18 -8.97 -5.17 -3.18
N ILE A 19 -9.39 -4.90 -1.94
CA ILE A 19 -8.79 -5.51 -0.74
C ILE A 19 -8.89 -7.04 -0.80
N GLY A 20 -10.05 -7.58 -1.19
CA GLY A 20 -10.24 -9.02 -1.36
C GLY A 20 -9.29 -9.62 -2.40
N LEU A 21 -9.18 -9.00 -3.57
CA LEU A 21 -8.28 -9.43 -4.64
C LEU A 21 -6.81 -9.39 -4.20
N VAL A 22 -6.41 -8.33 -3.50
CA VAL A 22 -5.05 -8.18 -2.99
C VAL A 22 -4.76 -9.19 -1.90
N ALA A 23 -5.70 -9.44 -0.98
CA ALA A 23 -5.55 -10.47 0.04
C ALA A 23 -5.36 -11.86 -0.59
N VAL A 24 -6.17 -12.21 -1.60
CA VAL A 24 -6.04 -13.46 -2.35
C VAL A 24 -4.71 -13.52 -3.08
N PHE A 25 -4.33 -12.46 -3.80
CA PHE A 25 -3.04 -12.35 -4.48
C PHE A 25 -1.88 -12.60 -3.51
N MET A 26 -1.89 -11.94 -2.34
CA MET A 26 -0.84 -12.07 -1.33
C MET A 26 -0.78 -13.48 -0.72
N ALA A 27 -1.95 -14.08 -0.47
CA ALA A 27 -2.04 -15.45 0.03
C ALA A 27 -1.42 -16.46 -0.96
N ILE A 28 -1.72 -16.30 -2.25
CA ILE A 28 -1.18 -17.16 -3.32
C ILE A 28 0.32 -16.89 -3.54
N TYR A 29 0.72 -15.61 -3.62
CA TYR A 29 2.09 -15.20 -3.95
C TYR A 29 3.09 -15.61 -2.87
N PHE A 30 2.84 -15.26 -1.61
CA PHE A 30 3.83 -15.49 -0.55
C PHE A 30 3.88 -16.93 -0.04
N ARG A 31 2.81 -17.73 -0.25
CA ARG A 31 2.66 -19.10 0.26
C ARG A 31 2.98 -19.27 1.76
N ALA A 32 3.05 -18.16 2.50
CA ALA A 32 3.44 -18.06 3.89
C ALA A 32 2.40 -17.20 4.61
N TRP A 33 1.57 -17.84 5.43
CA TRP A 33 0.42 -17.20 6.07
C TRP A 33 0.83 -15.98 6.92
N ARG A 34 1.99 -16.02 7.59
CA ARG A 34 2.49 -14.91 8.42
C ARG A 34 2.82 -13.66 7.59
N MET A 35 3.48 -13.82 6.44
CA MET A 35 3.81 -12.69 5.57
C MET A 35 2.57 -12.14 4.85
N SER A 36 1.68 -13.02 4.40
CA SER A 36 0.40 -12.60 3.82
C SER A 36 -0.44 -11.80 4.82
N LEU A 37 -0.54 -12.26 6.07
CA LEU A 37 -1.25 -11.54 7.13
C LEU A 37 -0.61 -10.18 7.44
N ALA A 38 0.72 -10.13 7.56
CA ALA A 38 1.44 -8.87 7.77
C ALA A 38 1.20 -7.87 6.62
N ALA A 39 1.15 -8.34 5.37
CA ALA A 39 0.90 -7.49 4.20
C ALA A 39 -0.51 -6.91 4.23
N ILE A 40 -1.51 -7.73 4.56
CA ILE A 40 -2.91 -7.31 4.67
C ILE A 40 -3.06 -6.26 5.78
N ILE A 41 -2.49 -6.51 6.97
CA ILE A 41 -2.54 -5.56 8.10
C ILE A 41 -1.90 -4.23 7.70
N ALA A 42 -0.75 -4.26 7.03
CA ALA A 42 -0.09 -3.04 6.59
C ALA A 42 -0.93 -2.26 5.56
N LEU A 43 -1.61 -2.95 4.64
CA LEU A 43 -2.52 -2.27 3.68
C LEU A 43 -3.76 -1.69 4.35
N LEU A 44 -4.32 -2.38 5.34
CA LEU A 44 -5.43 -1.85 6.14
C LEU A 44 -5.00 -0.60 6.92
N ALA A 45 -3.78 -0.60 7.47
CA ALA A 45 -3.23 0.57 8.13
C ALA A 45 -3.11 1.76 7.16
N ASP A 46 -2.62 1.54 5.93
CA ASP A 46 -2.56 2.62 4.92
C ASP A 46 -3.94 3.19 4.61
N LEU A 47 -4.95 2.32 4.46
CA LEU A 47 -6.33 2.76 4.19
C LEU A 47 -6.90 3.55 5.37
N LEU A 48 -6.71 3.06 6.60
CA LEU A 48 -7.23 3.71 7.79
C LEU A 48 -6.54 5.06 8.05
N ILE A 49 -5.23 5.14 7.87
CA ILE A 49 -4.48 6.39 8.05
C ILE A 49 -4.85 7.39 6.96
N SER A 50 -4.89 6.97 5.70
CA SER A 50 -5.26 7.86 4.60
C SER A 50 -6.70 8.35 4.72
N ALA A 51 -7.65 7.47 5.06
CA ALA A 51 -9.03 7.85 5.32
C ALA A 51 -9.17 8.73 6.56
N GLY A 52 -8.41 8.46 7.63
CA GLY A 52 -8.42 9.25 8.86
C GLY A 52 -7.92 10.67 8.65
N VAL A 53 -6.83 10.85 7.88
CA VAL A 53 -6.34 12.17 7.48
C VAL A 53 -7.38 12.88 6.63
N TYR A 54 -7.98 12.19 5.66
CA TYR A 54 -9.03 12.76 4.81
C TYR A 54 -10.24 13.24 5.61
N ALA A 55 -10.71 12.41 6.56
CA ALA A 55 -11.82 12.74 7.45
C ALA A 55 -11.49 13.91 8.39
N ALA A 56 -10.23 14.01 8.87
CA ALA A 56 -9.79 15.12 9.72
C ALA A 56 -9.77 16.47 8.99
N VAL A 57 -9.52 16.46 7.68
CA VAL A 57 -9.59 17.67 6.83
C VAL A 57 -11.05 18.09 6.55
N GLY A 58 -12.02 17.16 6.70
CA GLY A 58 -13.44 17.44 6.54
C GLY A 58 -13.92 17.54 5.10
N TRP A 59 -13.18 16.95 4.15
CA TRP A 59 -13.58 16.93 2.73
C TRP A 59 -14.70 15.92 2.46
N GLU A 60 -15.58 16.26 1.52
CA GLU A 60 -16.66 15.36 1.10
C GLU A 60 -16.13 14.15 0.33
N VAL A 61 -16.50 12.94 0.75
CA VAL A 61 -16.14 11.71 0.05
C VAL A 61 -16.86 11.67 -1.30
N THR A 62 -16.10 11.89 -2.37
CA THR A 62 -16.58 11.82 -3.75
C THR A 62 -16.02 10.57 -4.44
N PRO A 63 -16.57 10.18 -5.60
CA PRO A 63 -16.01 9.08 -6.38
C PRO A 63 -14.54 9.29 -6.77
N SER A 64 -14.10 10.54 -7.01
CA SER A 64 -12.70 10.87 -7.28
C SER A 64 -11.81 10.64 -6.06
N THR A 65 -12.29 10.90 -4.85
CA THR A 65 -11.58 10.56 -3.60
C THR A 65 -11.26 9.06 -3.54
N ILE A 66 -12.22 8.20 -3.92
CA ILE A 66 -12.03 6.75 -3.88
C ILE A 66 -11.01 6.28 -4.93
N ILE A 67 -10.98 6.90 -6.11
CA ILE A 67 -9.92 6.67 -7.09
C ILE A 67 -8.55 7.03 -6.51
N GLY A 68 -8.47 8.14 -5.77
CA GLY A 68 -7.27 8.52 -5.01
C GLY A 68 -6.82 7.43 -4.03
N PHE A 69 -7.74 6.92 -3.20
CA PHE A 69 -7.42 5.83 -2.25
C PHE A 69 -6.95 4.55 -2.97
N LEU A 70 -7.62 4.13 -4.04
CA LEU A 70 -7.20 2.96 -4.83
C LEU A 70 -5.81 3.13 -5.42
N THR A 71 -5.46 4.35 -5.85
CA THR A 71 -4.12 4.66 -6.39
C THR A 71 -3.05 4.58 -5.31
N ILE A 72 -3.30 5.15 -4.12
CA ILE A 72 -2.40 5.05 -2.96
C ILE A 72 -2.17 3.58 -2.61
N LEU A 73 -3.25 2.79 -2.53
CA LEU A 73 -3.16 1.37 -2.22
C LEU A 73 -2.36 0.60 -3.29
N GLY A 74 -2.51 0.90 -4.57
CA GLY A 74 -1.74 0.27 -5.65
C GLY A 74 -0.23 0.53 -5.53
N TYR A 75 0.16 1.78 -5.28
CA TYR A 75 1.56 2.14 -5.05
C TYR A 75 2.12 1.47 -3.79
N SER A 76 1.38 1.55 -2.69
CA SER A 76 1.80 0.99 -1.41
C SER A 76 1.88 -0.53 -1.44
N LEU A 77 1.03 -1.19 -2.23
CA LEU A 77 1.08 -2.61 -2.49
C LEU A 77 2.37 -3.02 -3.19
N TYR A 78 2.71 -2.31 -4.28
CA TYR A 78 3.91 -2.60 -5.07
C TYR A 78 5.17 -2.57 -4.21
N ASP A 79 5.31 -1.55 -3.37
CA ASP A 79 6.47 -1.41 -2.48
C ASP A 79 6.55 -2.57 -1.47
N LYS A 80 5.42 -2.92 -0.83
CA LYS A 80 5.38 -4.04 0.13
C LYS A 80 5.77 -5.37 -0.50
N VAL A 81 5.32 -5.68 -1.72
CA VAL A 81 5.68 -6.94 -2.39
C VAL A 81 7.19 -7.07 -2.50
N VAL A 82 7.86 -5.99 -2.91
CA VAL A 82 9.31 -5.95 -3.10
C VAL A 82 10.04 -6.13 -1.77
N VAL A 83 9.67 -5.37 -0.74
CA VAL A 83 10.30 -5.46 0.57
C VAL A 83 10.12 -6.85 1.16
N PHE A 84 8.90 -7.39 1.09
CA PHE A 84 8.60 -8.70 1.67
C PHE A 84 9.25 -9.85 0.90
N ASP A 85 9.39 -9.73 -0.43
CA ASP A 85 10.13 -10.70 -1.20
C ASP A 85 11.62 -10.70 -0.82
N LYS A 86 12.22 -9.51 -0.61
CA LYS A 86 13.62 -9.43 -0.15
C LYS A 86 13.81 -9.95 1.27
N VAL A 87 12.88 -9.66 2.18
CA VAL A 87 12.88 -10.23 3.54
C VAL A 87 12.78 -11.75 3.47
N ARG A 88 11.88 -12.29 2.64
CA ARG A 88 11.73 -13.74 2.44
C ARG A 88 13.00 -14.36 1.86
N GLU A 89 13.61 -13.73 0.86
CA GLU A 89 14.87 -14.17 0.26
C GLU A 89 15.99 -14.23 1.30
N ASN A 90 16.16 -13.17 2.10
CA ASN A 90 17.22 -13.10 3.10
C ASN A 90 16.99 -14.02 4.31
N THR A 91 15.74 -14.37 4.59
CA THR A 91 15.36 -15.28 5.70
C THR A 91 15.14 -16.72 5.23
N ALA A 92 15.30 -17.00 3.94
CA ALA A 92 15.29 -18.37 3.42
C ALA A 92 16.45 -19.17 4.03
N GLY A 93 16.16 -20.38 4.52
CA GLY A 93 17.17 -21.23 5.17
C GLY A 93 17.69 -20.68 6.51
N ILE A 94 16.98 -19.75 7.16
CA ILE A 94 17.39 -19.23 8.48
C ILE A 94 17.49 -20.31 9.55
N LEU A 95 16.73 -21.40 9.40
CA LEU A 95 16.75 -22.54 10.32
C LEU A 95 17.97 -23.46 10.11
N ASP A 96 18.64 -23.35 8.96
CA ASP A 96 19.79 -24.18 8.60
C ASP A 96 21.13 -23.55 9.04
N GLN A 97 21.10 -22.36 9.66
CA GLN A 97 22.28 -21.63 10.11
C GLN A 97 22.07 -21.00 11.50
N THR A 98 23.12 -20.93 12.30
CA THR A 98 23.12 -20.27 13.62
C THR A 98 23.83 -18.91 13.62
N ARG A 99 24.39 -18.50 12.48
CA ARG A 99 25.24 -17.30 12.38
C ARG A 99 24.49 -15.96 12.43
N SER A 100 23.19 -15.97 12.15
CA SER A 100 22.39 -14.74 12.07
C SER A 100 20.96 -15.00 12.47
N THR A 101 20.32 -14.06 13.15
CA THR A 101 18.92 -14.15 13.56
C THR A 101 17.96 -13.77 12.43
N TYR A 102 16.69 -14.16 12.55
CA TYR A 102 15.64 -13.72 11.63
C TYR A 102 15.55 -12.19 11.56
N ALA A 103 15.65 -11.51 12.71
CA ALA A 103 15.55 -10.05 12.79
C ALA A 103 16.69 -9.35 12.03
N GLU A 104 17.92 -9.84 12.15
CA GLU A 104 19.08 -9.30 11.41
C GLU A 104 18.90 -9.45 9.89
N ARG A 105 18.44 -10.61 9.43
CA ARG A 105 18.22 -10.88 8.01
C ARG A 105 17.03 -10.12 7.45
N ALA A 106 15.95 -9.97 8.23
CA ALA A 106 14.81 -9.15 7.86
C ALA A 106 15.21 -7.67 7.76
N ASN A 107 15.96 -7.14 8.73
CA ASN A 107 16.48 -5.78 8.69
C ASN A 107 17.40 -5.54 7.49
N LEU A 108 18.27 -6.52 7.17
CA LEU A 108 19.08 -6.46 5.96
C LEU A 108 18.22 -6.41 4.68
N GLY A 109 17.13 -7.18 4.63
CA GLY A 109 16.18 -7.17 3.51
C GLY A 109 15.52 -5.82 3.32
N VAL A 110 15.06 -5.20 4.41
CA VAL A 110 14.52 -3.84 4.39
C VAL A 110 15.57 -2.87 3.86
N ASN A 111 16.77 -2.86 4.47
CA ASN A 111 17.86 -1.96 4.07
C ASN A 111 18.24 -2.05 2.59
N GLN A 112 18.27 -3.25 2.02
CA GLN A 112 18.55 -3.45 0.59
C GLN A 112 17.49 -2.84 -0.33
N THR A 113 16.27 -2.68 0.16
CA THR A 113 15.13 -2.12 -0.60
C THR A 113 14.85 -0.66 -0.28
N LEU A 114 15.40 -0.09 0.80
CA LEU A 114 15.10 1.27 1.26
C LEU A 114 15.32 2.34 0.20
N VAL A 115 16.50 2.38 -0.42
CA VAL A 115 16.83 3.39 -1.45
C VAL A 115 15.86 3.28 -2.63
N ARG A 116 15.49 2.06 -3.00
CA ARG A 116 14.52 1.82 -4.07
C ARG A 116 13.13 2.36 -3.69
N SER A 117 12.64 2.00 -2.51
CA SER A 117 11.33 2.42 -1.98
C SER A 117 11.24 3.95 -1.94
N ILE A 118 12.27 4.61 -1.38
CA ILE A 118 12.38 6.07 -1.35
C ILE A 118 12.34 6.65 -2.77
N ASN A 119 13.15 6.12 -3.69
CA ASN A 119 13.19 6.62 -5.06
C ASN A 119 11.84 6.48 -5.76
N THR A 120 11.18 5.33 -5.64
CA THR A 120 9.85 5.12 -6.22
C THR A 120 8.80 6.03 -5.60
N GLY A 121 8.85 6.25 -4.28
CA GLY A 121 7.94 7.15 -3.58
C GLY A 121 8.12 8.61 -3.99
N VAL A 122 9.36 9.11 -4.02
CA VAL A 122 9.68 10.49 -4.44
C VAL A 122 9.25 10.73 -5.88
N VAL A 123 9.58 9.82 -6.79
CA VAL A 123 9.21 9.96 -8.21
C VAL A 123 7.69 9.91 -8.40
N ALA A 124 6.97 9.08 -7.65
CA ALA A 124 5.50 9.05 -7.68
C ALA A 124 4.86 10.33 -7.12
N LEU A 125 5.51 10.98 -6.15
CA LEU A 125 5.00 12.19 -5.51
C LEU A 125 5.17 13.44 -6.38
N LEU A 126 6.20 13.50 -7.23
CA LEU A 126 6.49 14.67 -8.06
C LEU A 126 5.31 15.11 -8.97
N PRO A 127 4.66 14.22 -9.75
CA PRO A 127 3.50 14.62 -10.57
C PRO A 127 2.30 15.04 -9.72
N VAL A 128 2.04 14.34 -8.62
CA VAL A 128 0.92 14.64 -7.72
C VAL A 128 1.10 16.02 -7.09
N ALA A 129 2.32 16.31 -6.61
CA ALA A 129 2.67 17.63 -6.09
C ALA A 129 2.59 18.72 -7.16
N GLY A 130 3.00 18.42 -8.39
CA GLY A 130 2.87 19.32 -9.54
C GLY A 130 1.42 19.69 -9.82
N ILE A 131 0.53 18.69 -9.91
CA ILE A 131 -0.91 18.89 -10.15
C ILE A 131 -1.56 19.63 -8.97
N LEU A 132 -1.19 19.30 -7.74
CA LEU A 132 -1.71 19.98 -6.56
C LEU A 132 -1.30 21.45 -6.54
N PHE A 133 -0.02 21.75 -6.84
CA PHE A 133 0.49 23.11 -6.87
C PHE A 133 -0.16 23.94 -7.98
N THR A 134 -0.24 23.40 -9.21
CA THR A 134 -0.89 24.13 -10.31
C THR A 134 -2.39 24.27 -10.09
N GLY A 135 -3.07 23.23 -9.60
CA GLY A 135 -4.51 23.25 -9.33
C GLY A 135 -4.91 24.15 -8.15
N ALA A 136 -4.02 24.37 -7.17
CA ALA A 136 -4.31 25.21 -6.00
C ALA A 136 -3.84 26.67 -6.15
N PHE A 137 -2.80 26.93 -6.95
CA PHE A 137 -2.17 28.27 -7.03
C PHE A 137 -2.19 28.91 -8.42
N ALA A 138 -2.39 28.13 -9.51
CA ALA A 138 -2.33 28.66 -10.88
C ALA A 138 -3.71 28.73 -11.58
N LEU A 139 -4.76 28.16 -10.98
CA LEU A 139 -6.16 28.20 -11.41
C LEU A 139 -7.02 28.76 -10.27
#